data_AF-A0A919B044-F1
#
_entry.id   AF-A0A919B044-F1
#
_cell.length_a   1.000
_cell.length_b   1.000
_cell.length_c   1.000
_cell.angle_alpha   90.00
_cell.angle_beta   90.00
_cell.angle_gamma   90.00
#
_symmetry.space_group_name_H-M   'P 1'
#
loop_
_entity.id
_entity.type
_entity.pdbx_description
1 polymer ?
#
loop_
_entity_poly.entity_id
_entity_poly.type
_entity_poly.pdbx_seq_one_letter_code
_entity_poly.pdbx_strand_id
1 'polypeptide(L)'
;MRPATVSESSRRHSPVFRRRRFFKGRTSDDTRTEDKDIVWFTPAGREMTDTDWETVFARSLMVHLNGRVITEPGLRGLPVTDDSFLLLFNAHSQALTFTVPEGLDPWWAVEVDTAILHTEFRPLIKCGSEVEVEDRSLFVLRGHRQD
;
A
#
# COMPACT_ATOMS: atom_id res chain seq x y z
N MET A 1 21.78 15.73 15.95
CA MET A 1 20.57 14.98 16.34
C MET A 1 19.37 15.77 15.86
N ARG A 2 18.78 15.40 14.72
CA ARG A 2 17.59 16.08 14.18
C ARG A 2 16.33 15.47 14.83
N PRO A 3 15.36 16.27 15.30
CA PRO A 3 14.15 15.75 15.91
C PRO A 3 13.33 14.97 14.88
N ALA A 4 12.60 13.95 15.33
CA ALA A 4 11.68 13.17 14.49
C ALA A 4 10.64 14.11 13.87
N THR A 5 10.79 14.36 12.57
CA THR A 5 9.80 15.07 11.76
C THR A 5 8.49 14.28 11.81
N VAL A 6 7.39 14.96 12.10
CA VAL A 6 6.03 14.46 11.90
C VAL A 6 5.95 13.86 10.49
N SER A 7 5.68 12.56 10.37
CA SER A 7 5.67 11.84 9.09
C SER A 7 4.77 12.58 8.08
N GLU A 8 5.33 12.95 6.93
CA GLU A 8 4.64 13.67 5.85
C GLU A 8 3.65 12.78 5.08
N SER A 9 3.11 11.73 5.71
CA SER A 9 2.21 10.71 5.12
C SER A 9 0.76 11.17 4.96
N SER A 10 0.43 12.40 5.36
CA SER A 10 -0.91 12.95 5.19
C SER A 10 -1.31 13.01 3.71
N ARG A 11 -2.60 12.72 3.40
CA ARG A 11 -3.18 12.86 2.04
C ARG A 11 -2.82 14.17 1.34
N ARG A 12 -2.57 15.26 2.08
CA ARG A 12 -2.19 16.57 1.53
C ARG A 12 -0.78 16.58 0.92
N HIS A 13 0.12 15.77 1.46
CA HIS A 13 1.57 15.81 1.22
C HIS A 13 2.07 14.65 0.36
N SER A 14 1.34 13.54 0.24
CA SER A 14 1.74 12.42 -0.61
C SER A 14 1.00 12.43 -1.97
N PRO A 15 1.71 12.70 -3.09
CA PRO A 15 1.18 12.67 -4.45
C PRO A 15 0.45 11.38 -4.84
N VAL A 16 0.84 10.22 -4.30
CA VAL A 16 0.18 8.95 -4.66
C VAL A 16 -1.31 8.94 -4.28
N PHE A 17 -1.69 9.69 -3.23
CA PHE A 17 -3.08 9.85 -2.80
C PHE A 17 -3.82 11.03 -3.47
N ARG A 18 -3.17 11.80 -4.35
CA ARG A 18 -3.74 13.03 -4.98
C ARG A 18 -3.74 13.02 -6.51
N ARG A 19 -3.75 11.83 -7.11
CA ARG A 19 -3.76 11.67 -8.56
C ARG A 19 -4.99 12.31 -9.20
N ARG A 20 -4.78 12.99 -10.33
CA ARG A 20 -5.82 13.65 -11.15
C ARG A 20 -6.42 12.71 -12.19
N ARG A 21 -5.78 11.57 -12.45
CA ARG A 21 -6.21 10.51 -13.37
C ARG A 21 -6.30 9.17 -12.64
N PHE A 22 -7.15 8.28 -13.14
CA PHE A 22 -7.28 6.92 -12.60
C PHE A 22 -5.96 6.13 -12.74
N PHE A 23 -5.70 5.25 -11.77
CA PHE A 23 -4.63 4.25 -11.88
C PHE A 23 -4.87 3.32 -13.06
N LYS A 24 -3.80 2.91 -13.75
CA LYS A 24 -3.92 2.11 -14.97
C LYS A 24 -3.81 0.61 -14.74
N GLY A 25 -3.13 0.17 -13.67
CA GLY A 25 -3.11 -1.23 -13.23
C GLY A 25 -2.75 -2.21 -14.34
N ARG A 26 -1.79 -1.87 -15.21
CA ARG A 26 -1.53 -2.57 -16.48
C ARG A 26 -1.41 -4.08 -16.25
N THR A 27 -2.14 -4.85 -17.05
CA THR A 27 -2.26 -6.31 -16.95
C THR A 27 -1.04 -7.01 -17.55
N SER A 28 -0.91 -8.30 -17.26
CA SER A 28 0.21 -9.20 -17.64
C SER A 28 0.43 -9.36 -19.15
N ASP A 29 -0.42 -8.78 -20.00
CA ASP A 29 -0.33 -8.86 -21.48
C ASP A 29 0.39 -7.65 -22.10
N ASP A 30 0.82 -6.68 -21.28
CA ASP A 30 1.72 -5.61 -21.73
C ASP A 30 3.16 -6.12 -21.62
N THR A 31 3.76 -6.46 -22.77
CA THR A 31 5.13 -6.97 -22.93
C THR A 31 6.23 -5.97 -22.55
N ARG A 32 5.88 -4.92 -21.79
CA ARG A 32 6.81 -3.97 -21.22
C ARG A 32 6.83 -4.20 -19.72
N THR A 33 8.02 -4.48 -19.22
CA THR A 33 8.42 -4.53 -17.81
C THR A 33 8.22 -3.16 -17.14
N GLU A 34 7.01 -2.61 -17.21
CA GLU A 34 6.61 -1.38 -16.56
C GLU A 34 6.05 -1.75 -15.19
N ASP A 35 6.76 -1.33 -14.16
CA ASP A 35 6.30 -1.37 -12.77
C ASP A 35 4.83 -0.86 -12.71
N LYS A 36 3.91 -1.67 -12.17
CA LYS A 36 2.49 -1.31 -12.09
C LYS A 36 2.29 -0.17 -11.09
N ASP A 37 1.43 0.79 -11.43
CA ASP A 37 1.13 1.95 -10.58
C ASP A 37 0.17 1.61 -9.42
N ILE A 38 -0.62 0.55 -9.58
CA ILE A 38 -1.45 -0.08 -8.56
C ILE A 38 -1.41 -1.60 -8.74
N VAL A 39 -1.39 -2.33 -7.62
CA VAL A 39 -1.52 -3.81 -7.60
C VAL A 39 -2.46 -4.20 -6.49
N TRP A 40 -3.34 -5.15 -6.76
CA TRP A 40 -4.32 -5.67 -5.80
C TRP A 40 -3.90 -7.06 -5.35
N PHE A 41 -3.92 -7.31 -4.04
CA PHE A 41 -3.51 -8.59 -3.48
C PHE A 41 -4.63 -9.17 -2.61
N THR A 42 -4.71 -10.49 -2.61
CA THR A 42 -5.45 -11.26 -1.62
C THR A 42 -4.84 -11.07 -0.23
N PRO A 43 -5.56 -11.34 0.87
CA PRO A 43 -4.97 -11.33 2.21
C PRO A 43 -3.71 -12.23 2.36
N ALA A 44 -3.61 -13.29 1.56
CA ALA A 44 -2.44 -14.18 1.52
C ALA A 44 -1.22 -13.61 0.76
N GLY A 45 -1.27 -12.35 0.30
CA GLY A 45 -0.15 -11.69 -0.38
C GLY A 45 0.04 -12.06 -1.85
N ARG A 46 -0.88 -12.82 -2.45
CA ARG A 46 -0.88 -13.13 -3.89
C ARG A 46 -1.62 -12.06 -4.68
N GLU A 47 -1.07 -11.64 -5.82
CA GLU A 47 -1.75 -10.74 -6.75
C GLU A 47 -3.10 -11.34 -7.19
N MET A 48 -4.14 -10.51 -7.16
CA MET A 48 -5.49 -10.94 -7.51
C MET A 48 -5.62 -11.13 -9.01
N THR A 49 -6.25 -12.25 -9.39
CA THR A 49 -6.69 -12.55 -10.75
C THR A 49 -8.14 -12.11 -10.95
N ASP A 50 -8.61 -12.06 -12.20
CA ASP A 50 -10.02 -11.77 -12.53
C ASP A 50 -11.00 -12.70 -11.81
N THR A 51 -10.65 -13.98 -11.66
CA THR A 51 -11.47 -14.94 -10.91
C THR A 51 -11.50 -14.65 -9.41
N ASP A 52 -10.40 -14.13 -8.84
CA ASP A 52 -10.41 -13.69 -7.44
C ASP A 52 -11.42 -12.55 -7.29
N TRP A 53 -11.44 -11.56 -8.19
CA TRP A 53 -12.40 -10.45 -8.16
C TRP A 53 -13.86 -10.87 -8.14
N GLU A 54 -14.22 -11.90 -8.92
CA GLU A 54 -15.58 -12.46 -8.94
C GLU A 54 -15.91 -13.24 -7.67
N THR A 55 -14.89 -13.83 -7.03
CA THR A 55 -15.03 -14.69 -5.85
C THR A 55 -14.89 -13.92 -4.54
N VAL A 56 -14.47 -12.65 -4.55
CA VAL A 56 -14.27 -11.79 -3.38
C VAL A 56 -15.63 -11.37 -2.78
N PHE A 57 -16.36 -12.36 -2.26
CA PHE A 57 -17.27 -12.23 -1.13
C PHE A 57 -16.52 -12.12 0.20
N ALA A 58 -15.19 -12.28 0.19
CA ALA A 58 -14.34 -11.98 1.33
C ALA A 58 -14.10 -10.46 1.36
N ARG A 59 -14.64 -9.77 2.35
CA ARG A 59 -14.66 -8.31 2.50
C ARG A 59 -13.28 -7.67 2.71
N SER A 60 -12.18 -8.36 2.39
CA SER A 60 -10.84 -8.02 2.85
C SER A 60 -9.80 -8.26 1.76
N LEU A 61 -8.94 -7.27 1.52
CA LEU A 61 -7.94 -7.26 0.44
C LEU A 61 -6.79 -6.31 0.77
N MET A 62 -5.72 -6.34 -0.03
CA MET A 62 -4.66 -5.33 0.02
C MET A 62 -4.51 -4.57 -1.29
N VAL A 63 -4.08 -3.32 -1.19
CA VAL A 63 -3.79 -2.44 -2.32
C VAL A 63 -2.39 -1.87 -2.18
N HIS A 64 -1.52 -2.17 -3.13
CA HIS A 64 -0.23 -1.53 -3.26
C HIS A 64 -0.31 -0.35 -4.23
N LEU A 65 0.13 0.81 -3.79
CA LEU A 65 0.26 2.02 -4.58
C LEU A 65 1.74 2.32 -4.78
N ASN A 66 2.21 2.24 -6.03
CA ASN A 66 3.61 2.42 -6.35
C ASN A 66 3.94 3.90 -6.51
N GLY A 67 4.64 4.47 -5.53
CA GLY A 67 5.07 5.87 -5.53
C GLY A 67 6.15 6.21 -6.57
N ARG A 68 6.80 5.20 -7.17
CA ARG A 68 7.83 5.39 -8.21
C ARG A 68 7.25 5.54 -9.61
N VAL A 69 6.04 5.02 -9.82
CA VAL A 69 5.34 5.05 -11.11
C VAL A 69 4.15 5.98 -11.03
N ILE A 70 4.46 7.25 -10.81
CA ILE A 70 3.47 8.30 -10.93
C ILE A 70 3.48 8.75 -12.39
N THR A 71 2.48 8.28 -13.13
CA THR A 71 2.34 8.61 -14.56
C THR A 71 1.97 10.07 -14.82
N GLU A 72 1.66 10.82 -13.76
CA GLU A 72 1.30 12.22 -13.82
C GLU A 72 2.52 13.13 -13.64
N PRO A 73 2.82 13.99 -14.63
CA PRO A 73 3.82 15.02 -14.42
C PRO A 73 3.31 16.06 -13.42
N GLY A 74 4.21 16.55 -12.56
CA GLY A 74 3.91 17.59 -11.57
C GLY A 74 3.55 18.93 -12.21
N LEU A 75 3.30 19.95 -11.38
CA LEU A 75 2.86 21.29 -11.81
C LEU A 75 3.76 21.97 -12.87
N ARG A 76 5.01 21.52 -13.01
CA ARG A 76 6.01 22.02 -13.97
C ARG A 76 6.34 21.02 -15.09
N GLY A 77 5.57 19.95 -15.27
CA GLY A 77 5.86 18.92 -16.26
C GLY A 77 6.90 17.88 -15.82
N LEU A 78 7.45 17.99 -14.61
CA LEU A 78 8.51 17.11 -14.11
C LEU A 78 7.95 15.78 -13.58
N PRO A 79 8.67 14.65 -13.73
CA PRO A 79 8.33 13.40 -13.05
C PRO A 79 8.20 13.61 -11.55
N VAL A 80 7.20 12.96 -10.95
CA VAL A 80 6.98 12.97 -9.50
C VAL A 80 7.29 11.57 -8.99
N THR A 81 8.02 11.49 -7.88
CA THR A 81 8.24 10.25 -7.14
C THR A 81 7.79 10.46 -5.71
N ASP A 82 7.25 9.43 -5.09
CA ASP A 82 6.75 9.40 -3.73
C ASP A 82 7.12 8.06 -3.08
N ASP A 83 6.88 7.93 -1.77
CA ASP A 83 6.95 6.64 -1.10
C ASP A 83 5.85 5.70 -1.64
N SER A 84 6.13 4.39 -1.64
CA SER A 84 5.11 3.37 -1.92
C SER A 84 4.23 3.15 -0.68
N PHE A 85 2.96 2.82 -0.90
CA PHE A 85 2.05 2.51 0.19
C PHE A 85 1.38 1.17 -0.01
N LEU A 86 1.15 0.45 1.08
CA LEU A 86 0.39 -0.80 1.11
C LEU A 86 -0.76 -0.63 2.08
N LEU A 87 -1.99 -0.73 1.58
CA LEU A 87 -3.22 -0.58 2.35
C LEU A 87 -3.82 -1.95 2.57
N LEU A 88 -4.08 -2.31 3.82
CA LEU A 88 -4.70 -3.58 4.20
C LEU A 88 -6.12 -3.28 4.69
N PHE A 89 -7.12 -3.68 3.91
CA PHE A 89 -8.53 -3.49 4.25
C PHE A 89 -9.07 -4.76 4.84
N ASN A 90 -9.53 -4.71 6.10
CA ASN A 90 -10.33 -5.77 6.69
C ASN A 90 -11.76 -5.29 6.90
N ALA A 91 -12.69 -5.56 5.97
CA ALA A 91 -14.12 -5.31 6.21
C ALA A 91 -14.88 -6.56 6.70
N HIS A 92 -14.16 -7.61 7.12
CA HIS A 92 -14.73 -8.74 7.85
C HIS A 92 -15.08 -8.34 9.29
N SER A 93 -15.96 -9.11 9.94
CA SER A 93 -16.38 -8.89 11.34
C SER A 93 -15.49 -9.60 12.37
N GLN A 94 -14.31 -10.05 11.95
CA GLN A 94 -13.29 -10.66 12.80
C GLN A 94 -11.93 -10.15 12.34
N ALA A 95 -10.95 -10.18 13.25
CA ALA A 95 -9.56 -9.97 12.89
C ALA A 95 -9.12 -11.00 11.83
N LEU A 96 -8.29 -10.56 10.88
CA LEU A 96 -7.73 -11.40 9.84
C LEU A 96 -6.22 -11.19 9.76
N THR A 97 -5.51 -12.28 9.48
CA THR A 97 -4.08 -12.25 9.21
C THR A 97 -3.84 -11.97 7.72
N PHE A 98 -2.98 -10.99 7.46
CA PHE A 98 -2.50 -10.62 6.14
C PHE A 98 -1.02 -10.94 6.00
N THR A 99 -0.60 -11.47 4.87
CA THR A 99 0.83 -11.67 4.55
C THR A 99 1.31 -10.52 3.68
N VAL A 100 2.29 -9.74 4.14
CA VAL A 100 2.85 -8.63 3.36
C VAL A 100 3.50 -9.19 2.08
N PRO A 101 3.10 -8.74 0.87
CA PRO A 101 3.62 -9.31 -0.37
C PRO A 101 5.14 -9.18 -0.50
N GLU A 102 5.76 -10.23 -1.04
CA GLU A 102 7.16 -10.19 -1.45
C GLU A 102 7.35 -9.40 -2.75
N GLY A 103 8.59 -9.05 -3.09
CA GLY A 103 8.92 -8.31 -4.33
C GLY A 103 8.56 -6.83 -4.32
N LEU A 104 7.97 -6.31 -3.24
CA LEU A 104 7.76 -4.87 -3.00
C LEU A 104 8.93 -4.27 -2.19
N ASP A 105 8.70 -3.15 -1.49
CA ASP A 105 9.68 -2.59 -0.57
C ASP A 105 9.96 -3.56 0.61
N PRO A 106 11.22 -3.65 1.09
CA PRO A 106 11.64 -4.68 2.04
C PRO A 106 11.11 -4.46 3.47
N TRP A 107 10.84 -3.20 3.84
CA TRP A 107 10.39 -2.81 5.17
C TRP A 107 9.25 -1.80 5.07
N TRP A 108 8.32 -1.87 6.02
CA TRP A 108 7.08 -1.11 6.01
C TRP A 108 6.85 -0.48 7.38
N ALA A 109 6.68 0.84 7.42
CA ALA A 109 6.25 1.55 8.62
C ALA A 109 4.73 1.63 8.68
N VAL A 110 4.14 1.42 9.86
CA VAL A 110 2.70 1.66 10.08
C VAL A 110 2.47 3.17 10.20
N GLU A 111 1.77 3.75 9.23
CA GLU A 111 1.39 5.17 9.25
C GLU A 111 0.00 5.37 9.85
N VAL A 112 -0.93 4.46 9.57
CA VAL A 112 -2.28 4.48 10.11
C VAL A 112 -2.70 3.07 10.50
N ASP A 113 -3.31 2.97 11.67
CA ASP A 113 -4.05 1.80 12.16
C ASP A 113 -5.36 2.35 12.72
N THR A 114 -6.49 2.06 12.07
CA THR A 114 -7.78 2.63 12.49
C THR A 114 -8.37 1.94 13.71
N ALA A 115 -7.83 0.80 14.14
CA ALA A 115 -8.30 0.09 15.34
C ALA A 115 -7.73 0.69 16.63
N ILE A 116 -6.64 1.46 16.53
CA ILE A 116 -5.99 2.11 17.67
C ILE A 116 -6.12 3.63 17.57
N LEU A 117 -6.61 4.25 18.65
CA LEU A 117 -6.87 5.69 18.72
C LEU A 117 -5.62 6.55 18.97
N HIS A 118 -4.49 5.94 19.32
CA HIS A 118 -3.24 6.61 19.66
C HIS A 118 -2.03 5.98 18.95
N THR A 119 -1.05 6.81 18.60
CA THR A 119 0.18 6.35 17.97
C THR A 119 1.07 5.67 18.99
N GLU A 120 1.10 4.33 18.97
CA GLU A 120 2.17 3.56 19.60
C GLU A 120 3.31 3.37 18.61
N PHE A 121 4.56 3.41 19.11
CA PHE A 121 5.71 3.05 18.29
C PHE A 121 5.55 1.58 17.87
N ARG A 122 5.48 1.34 16.55
CA ARG A 122 5.48 -0.01 16.00
C ARG A 122 6.80 -0.29 15.29
N PRO A 123 7.37 -1.50 15.46
CA PRO A 123 8.54 -1.91 14.68
C PRO A 123 8.20 -1.92 13.18
N LEU A 124 9.23 -1.79 12.35
CA LEU A 124 9.08 -1.97 10.90
C LEU A 124 8.64 -3.41 10.62
N ILE A 125 7.66 -3.54 9.72
CA ILE A 125 7.16 -4.82 9.24
C ILE A 125 7.99 -5.23 8.02
N LYS A 126 8.55 -6.43 8.05
CA LYS A 126 9.32 -6.97 6.91
C LYS A 126 8.37 -7.50 5.83
N CYS A 127 8.74 -7.40 4.56
CA CYS A 127 8.04 -8.16 3.52
C CYS A 127 8.01 -9.67 3.84
N GLY A 128 6.94 -10.35 3.43
CA GLY A 128 6.68 -11.75 3.76
C GLY A 128 6.23 -12.00 5.20
N SER A 129 6.23 -10.99 6.07
CA SER A 129 5.71 -11.14 7.45
C SER A 129 4.18 -11.12 7.47
N GLU A 130 3.63 -11.79 8.47
CA GLU A 130 2.21 -11.75 8.78
C GLU A 130 1.86 -10.57 9.69
N VAL A 131 0.72 -9.94 9.42
CA VAL A 131 0.17 -8.80 10.15
C VAL A 131 -1.28 -9.11 10.45
N GLU A 132 -1.65 -9.09 11.73
CA GLU A 132 -3.05 -9.17 12.14
C GLU A 132 -3.70 -7.78 12.01
N VAL A 133 -4.85 -7.73 11.33
CA VAL A 133 -5.64 -6.52 11.15
C VAL A 133 -7.01 -6.77 11.75
N GLU A 134 -7.38 -5.94 12.73
CA GLU A 134 -8.63 -6.05 13.49
C GLU A 134 -9.88 -5.98 12.61
N ASP A 135 -11.02 -6.40 13.15
CA ASP A 135 -12.28 -6.35 12.42
C ASP A 135 -12.63 -4.93 11.96
N ARG A 136 -13.22 -4.82 10.76
CA ARG A 136 -13.68 -3.54 10.18
C ARG A 136 -12.64 -2.41 10.24
N SER A 137 -11.36 -2.74 10.09
CA SER A 137 -10.25 -1.81 10.23
C SER A 137 -9.39 -1.71 8.95
N LEU A 138 -8.54 -0.68 8.93
CA LEU A 138 -7.61 -0.37 7.86
C LEU A 138 -6.23 -0.13 8.45
N PHE A 139 -5.23 -0.78 7.87
CA PHE A 139 -3.83 -0.42 8.05
C PHE A 139 -3.31 0.30 6.80
N VAL A 140 -2.57 1.39 7.00
CA VAL A 140 -1.80 2.07 5.95
C VAL A 140 -0.34 1.93 6.28
N LEU A 141 0.38 1.23 5.42
CA LEU A 141 1.81 1.02 5.54
C LEU A 141 2.55 1.88 4.51
N ARG A 142 3.69 2.45 4.90
CA ARG A 142 4.59 3.19 4.00
C ARG A 142 5.90 2.44 3.83
N GLY A 143 6.29 2.22 2.58
CA GLY A 143 7.50 1.51 2.22
C GLY A 143 8.75 2.31 2.59
N HIS A 144 9.73 1.63 3.18
CA HIS A 144 11.07 2.14 3.43
C HIS A 144 12.09 1.22 2.79
N ARG A 145 13.01 1.80 2.04
CA ARG A 145 14.25 1.13 1.66
C ARG A 145 15.36 1.58 2.60
N GLN A 146 16.23 0.64 2.97
CA GLN A 146 17.61 1.00 3.25
C GLN A 146 18.25 1.23 1.89
N ASP A 147 18.70 2.45 1.64
CA ASP A 147 19.62 2.76 0.54
C ASP A 147 21.03 2.24 0.86
#